data_AF-A0A6A5AFI0-F1
#
_entry.id   AF-A0A6A5AFI0-F1
#
_cell.length_a   1.000
_cell.length_b   1.000
_cell.length_c   1.000
_cell.angle_alpha   90.00
_cell.angle_beta   90.00
_cell.angle_gamma   90.00
#
_symmetry.space_group_name_H-M   'P 1'
#
loop_
_entity.id
_entity.type
_entity.pdbx_description
1 polymer ?
#
loop_
_entity_poly.entity_id
_entity_poly.type
_entity_poly.pdbx_seq_one_letter_code
_entity_poly.pdbx_strand_id
1 'polypeptide(L)'
;TVLGRTHAVDATRKPKWLPERVWIGVETLLEVNPVAFESLPASLVEYTQTWRETILYSALPHQEPIPGELNESLTNFQKLLVLRVFREEMLVFGTREFVGREAGAFFTESPPFDLKGCYSDSAPDIPLIFVLSPGADITDYLLELAKNEGKDGPGLKIISLGQGQGPIAEALMKTARETGDWVCLQNCHLAVSWLGKLEQLLEKSKELDIHPQFRLWLTSMPSAKFPVPILQNGIKITNEPPKGMRANLGRTFLDMKD
;
A
#
# COMPACT_ATOMS: atom_id res chain seq x y z
N THR A 1 29.22 48.08 -42.20
CA THR A 1 28.09 47.88 -41.26
C THR A 1 28.33 46.62 -40.48
N VAL A 2 28.76 46.75 -39.22
CA VAL A 2 29.01 45.64 -38.30
C VAL A 2 27.66 45.27 -37.69
N LEU A 3 27.15 44.08 -37.99
CA LEU A 3 26.06 43.47 -37.23
C LEU A 3 26.64 42.30 -36.45
N GLY A 4 26.76 42.51 -35.14
CA GLY A 4 27.28 41.53 -34.20
C GLY A 4 26.41 40.28 -34.17
N ARG A 5 27.04 39.14 -34.42
CA ARG A 5 26.52 37.85 -34.01
C ARG A 5 26.69 37.76 -32.50
N THR A 6 25.64 38.04 -31.74
CA THR A 6 25.60 37.69 -30.32
C THR A 6 25.69 36.17 -30.21
N HIS A 7 26.74 35.72 -29.52
CA HIS A 7 26.99 34.33 -29.20
C HIS A 7 25.72 33.68 -28.63
N ALA A 8 25.20 32.66 -29.31
CA ALA A 8 24.33 31.69 -28.65
C ALA A 8 25.16 31.07 -27.53
N VAL A 9 24.81 31.38 -26.28
CA VAL A 9 25.38 30.74 -25.11
C VAL A 9 25.17 29.24 -25.29
N ASP A 10 26.24 28.47 -25.19
CA ASP A 10 26.20 27.01 -25.33
C ASP A 10 25.24 26.44 -24.28
N ALA A 11 23.98 26.21 -24.70
CA ALA A 11 22.87 25.83 -23.82
C ALA A 11 23.10 24.46 -23.17
N THR A 12 24.10 23.71 -23.62
CA THR A 12 24.52 22.43 -23.04
C THR A 12 25.46 22.60 -21.84
N ARG A 13 25.85 23.82 -21.49
CA ARG A 13 26.74 24.06 -20.35
C ARG A 13 25.98 24.09 -19.03
N LYS A 14 26.39 23.24 -18.08
CA LYS A 14 25.85 23.21 -16.71
C LYS A 14 25.74 24.63 -16.09
N PRO A 15 24.54 25.06 -15.68
CA PRO A 15 24.35 26.28 -14.90
C PRO A 15 25.13 26.23 -13.58
N LYS A 16 25.83 27.32 -13.23
CA LYS A 16 26.68 27.40 -12.02
C LYS A 16 25.93 27.12 -10.71
N TRP A 17 24.61 27.28 -10.71
CA TRP A 17 23.77 27.11 -9.55
C TRP A 17 23.31 25.67 -9.33
N LEU A 18 23.50 24.80 -10.32
CA LEU A 18 23.11 23.41 -10.22
C LEU A 18 24.25 22.56 -9.63
N PRO A 19 23.96 21.74 -8.61
CA PRO A 19 24.86 20.70 -8.16
C PRO A 19 25.19 19.73 -9.31
N GLU A 20 26.42 19.22 -9.33
CA GLU A 20 26.86 18.26 -10.37
C GLU A 20 25.92 17.05 -10.47
N ARG A 21 25.50 16.52 -9.31
CA ARG A 21 24.56 15.39 -9.24
C ARG A 21 23.26 15.65 -10.00
N VAL A 22 22.68 16.85 -9.87
CA VAL A 22 21.41 17.20 -10.54
C VAL A 22 21.64 17.36 -12.03
N TRP A 23 22.78 17.92 -12.43
CA TRP A 23 23.14 18.07 -13.83
C TRP A 23 23.33 16.73 -14.55
N ILE A 24 23.99 15.76 -13.92
CA ILE A 24 24.08 14.38 -14.44
C ILE A 24 22.67 13.79 -14.64
N GLY A 25 21.74 14.09 -13.73
CA GLY A 25 20.33 13.69 -13.87
C GLY A 25 19.66 14.34 -15.08
N VAL A 26 19.92 15.63 -15.35
CA VAL A 26 19.43 16.35 -16.54
C VAL A 26 20.00 15.73 -17.82
N GLU A 27 21.31 15.43 -17.85
CA GLU A 27 21.95 14.72 -18.97
C GLU A 27 21.32 13.35 -19.20
N THR A 28 21.05 12.61 -18.13
CA THR A 28 20.37 11.30 -18.22
C THR A 28 18.96 11.43 -18.81
N LEU A 29 18.20 12.47 -18.43
CA LEU A 29 16.88 12.72 -19.02
C LEU A 29 16.97 12.98 -20.53
N LEU A 30 17.95 13.79 -20.95
CA LEU A 30 18.23 14.06 -22.36
C LEU A 30 18.62 12.81 -23.13
N GLU A 31 19.41 11.91 -22.55
CA GLU A 31 19.80 10.65 -23.18
C GLU A 31 18.60 9.70 -23.36
N VAL A 32 17.76 9.59 -22.33
CA VAL A 32 16.64 8.63 -22.32
C VAL A 32 15.44 9.10 -23.14
N ASN A 33 15.14 10.40 -23.13
CA ASN A 33 14.05 10.97 -23.92
C ASN A 33 14.43 12.35 -24.49
N PRO A 34 15.28 12.39 -25.53
CA PRO A 34 15.80 13.64 -26.08
C PRO A 34 14.69 14.59 -26.55
N VAL A 35 13.67 14.05 -27.22
CA VAL A 35 12.56 14.84 -27.80
C VAL A 35 11.79 15.59 -26.71
N ALA A 36 11.57 14.98 -25.55
CA ALA A 36 10.82 15.62 -24.48
C ALA A 36 11.66 16.66 -23.71
N PHE A 37 12.97 16.43 -23.57
CA PHE A 37 13.82 17.20 -22.66
C PHE A 37 14.83 18.11 -23.35
N GLU A 38 14.88 18.18 -24.69
CA GLU A 38 15.84 18.98 -25.45
C GLU A 38 15.92 20.45 -25.00
N SER A 39 14.80 21.05 -24.61
CA SER A 39 14.71 22.43 -24.16
C SER A 39 14.98 22.63 -22.66
N LEU A 40 15.15 21.55 -21.89
CA LEU A 40 15.39 21.61 -20.45
C LEU A 40 16.67 22.38 -20.08
N PRO A 41 17.84 22.13 -20.70
CA PRO A 41 19.05 22.91 -20.43
C PRO A 41 18.88 24.41 -20.69
N ALA A 42 18.26 24.76 -21.82
CA ALA A 42 18.01 26.15 -22.17
C ALA A 42 17.06 26.82 -21.16
N SER A 43 15.98 26.13 -20.78
CA SER A 43 15.03 26.60 -19.76
C SER A 43 15.69 26.84 -18.39
N LEU A 44 16.64 25.99 -17.98
CA LEU A 44 17.36 26.15 -16.70
C LEU A 44 18.26 27.39 -16.67
N VAL A 45 18.69 27.88 -17.83
CA VAL A 45 19.47 29.11 -17.96
C VAL A 45 18.53 30.31 -18.05
N GLU A 46 17.55 30.26 -18.96
CA GLU A 46 16.61 31.35 -19.24
C GLU A 46 15.73 31.69 -18.03
N TYR A 47 15.14 30.66 -17.39
CA TYR A 47 14.23 30.79 -16.26
C TYR A 47 14.90 30.47 -14.92
N THR A 48 16.18 30.83 -14.76
CA THR A 48 17.00 30.46 -13.58
C THR A 48 16.29 30.76 -12.25
N GLN A 49 15.72 31.95 -12.07
CA GLN A 49 15.09 32.30 -10.79
C GLN A 49 13.79 31.52 -10.56
N THR A 50 12.95 31.38 -11.59
CA THR A 50 11.71 30.62 -11.50
C THR A 50 11.97 29.15 -11.18
N TRP A 51 12.97 28.51 -11.81
CA TRP A 51 13.37 27.13 -11.46
C TRP A 51 13.81 26.98 -10.01
N ARG A 52 14.56 27.96 -9.50
CA ARG A 52 14.96 27.94 -8.09
C ARG A 52 13.74 28.09 -7.18
N GLU A 53 12.84 29.00 -7.47
CA GLU A 53 11.64 29.24 -6.67
C GLU A 53 10.69 28.04 -6.69
N THR A 54 10.32 27.52 -7.87
CA THR A 54 9.28 26.49 -8.00
C THR A 54 9.78 25.09 -7.66
N ILE A 55 11.03 24.76 -8.02
CA ILE A 55 11.54 23.40 -7.84
C ILE A 55 12.45 23.31 -6.61
N LEU A 56 13.40 24.23 -6.40
CA LEU A 56 14.34 24.11 -5.30
C LEU A 56 13.80 24.63 -3.96
N TYR A 57 13.08 25.75 -3.96
CA TYR A 57 12.69 26.45 -2.74
C TYR A 57 11.24 26.23 -2.33
N SER A 58 10.36 25.85 -3.27
CA SER A 58 8.99 25.50 -2.92
C SER A 58 8.95 24.34 -1.93
N ALA A 59 8.03 24.45 -0.97
CA ALA A 59 7.72 23.38 -0.04
C ALA A 59 6.98 22.22 -0.73
N LEU A 60 6.26 22.51 -1.82
CA LEU A 60 5.45 21.54 -2.57
C LEU A 60 5.77 21.62 -4.07
N PRO A 61 7.02 21.35 -4.49
CA PRO A 61 7.46 21.52 -5.88
C PRO A 61 6.72 20.62 -6.89
N HIS A 62 6.04 19.58 -6.41
CA HIS A 62 5.20 18.70 -7.24
C HIS A 62 3.88 19.33 -7.65
N GLN A 63 3.43 20.37 -6.93
CA GLN A 63 2.21 21.13 -7.23
C GLN A 63 2.49 22.41 -8.04
N GLU A 64 3.76 22.81 -8.14
CA GLU A 64 4.17 24.00 -8.88
C GLU A 64 4.23 23.70 -10.39
N PRO A 65 3.91 24.68 -11.25
CA PRO A 65 4.14 24.54 -12.69
C PRO A 65 5.64 24.50 -12.99
N ILE A 66 6.02 23.68 -13.97
CA ILE A 66 7.40 23.69 -14.49
C ILE A 66 7.63 25.02 -15.24
N PRO A 67 8.80 25.67 -15.14
CA PRO A 67 9.02 26.93 -15.83
C PRO A 67 8.97 26.82 -17.37
N GLY A 68 8.29 27.78 -17.98
CA GLY A 68 8.20 27.93 -19.44
C GLY A 68 7.33 26.88 -20.13
N GLU A 69 7.63 26.62 -21.40
CA GLU A 69 6.85 25.73 -22.28
C GLU A 69 6.87 24.26 -21.82
N LEU A 70 7.85 23.88 -21.00
CA LEU A 70 7.98 22.53 -20.44
C LEU A 70 6.77 22.12 -19.58
N ASN A 71 6.04 23.06 -18.99
CA ASN A 71 4.83 22.71 -18.27
C ASN A 71 3.71 22.20 -19.19
N GLU A 72 3.66 22.66 -20.44
CA GLU A 72 2.62 22.23 -21.37
C GLU A 72 3.09 21.07 -22.24
N SER A 73 4.38 21.03 -22.59
CA SER A 73 4.93 19.99 -23.47
C SER A 73 5.19 18.66 -22.76
N LEU A 74 5.48 18.66 -21.46
CA LEU A 74 5.75 17.44 -20.71
C LEU A 74 4.47 16.76 -20.23
N THR A 75 4.40 15.45 -20.44
CA THR A 75 3.39 14.58 -19.80
C THR A 75 3.55 14.56 -18.28
N ASN A 76 2.50 14.18 -17.53
CA ASN A 76 2.57 14.09 -16.07
C ASN A 76 3.72 13.16 -15.60
N PHE A 77 3.99 12.07 -16.32
CA PHE A 77 5.11 11.19 -15.99
C PHE A 77 6.47 11.85 -16.23
N GLN A 78 6.63 12.58 -17.34
CA GLN A 78 7.88 13.31 -17.60
C GLN A 78 8.11 14.44 -16.58
N LYS A 79 7.06 15.12 -16.13
CA LYS A 79 7.14 16.08 -15.01
C LYS A 79 7.61 15.41 -13.71
N LEU A 80 7.14 14.19 -13.44
CA LEU A 80 7.60 13.40 -12.30
C LEU A 80 9.09 13.04 -12.39
N LEU A 81 9.62 12.80 -13.59
CA LEU A 81 11.04 12.57 -13.81
C LEU A 81 11.87 13.84 -13.54
N VAL A 82 11.37 15.01 -13.92
CA VAL A 82 11.99 16.29 -13.53
C VAL A 82 12.01 16.42 -12.01
N LEU A 83 10.90 16.16 -11.32
CA LEU A 83 10.86 16.19 -9.86
C LEU A 83 11.88 15.21 -9.24
N ARG A 84 12.00 13.99 -9.78
CA ARG A 84 12.97 12.98 -9.32
C ARG A 84 14.41 13.49 -9.39
N VAL A 85 14.78 14.20 -10.46
CA VAL A 85 16.15 14.70 -10.65
C VAL A 85 16.47 15.85 -9.71
N PHE A 86 15.52 16.74 -9.47
CA PHE A 86 15.78 17.98 -8.72
C PHE A 86 15.45 17.88 -7.23
N ARG A 87 14.43 17.09 -6.84
CA ARG A 87 13.85 17.00 -5.50
C ARG A 87 13.39 15.56 -5.20
N GLU A 88 14.32 14.63 -5.23
CA GLU A 88 14.07 13.19 -5.02
C GLU A 88 13.28 12.89 -3.74
N GLU A 89 13.49 13.66 -2.67
CA GLU A 89 12.77 13.49 -1.40
C GLU A 89 11.27 13.82 -1.50
N MET A 90 10.88 14.63 -2.48
CA MET A 90 9.47 14.95 -2.76
C MET A 90 8.81 13.96 -3.72
N LEU A 91 9.56 12.95 -4.21
CA LEU A 91 9.07 12.00 -5.21
C LEU A 91 7.88 11.18 -4.73
N VAL A 92 7.79 10.87 -3.44
CA VAL A 92 6.62 10.15 -2.87
C VAL A 92 5.33 10.96 -3.06
N PHE A 93 5.38 12.28 -2.83
CA PHE A 93 4.23 13.15 -3.02
C PHE A 93 3.89 13.34 -4.49
N GLY A 94 4.90 13.58 -5.33
CA GLY A 94 4.71 13.67 -6.79
C GLY A 94 4.16 12.37 -7.40
N THR A 95 4.59 11.21 -6.92
CA THR A 95 4.09 9.91 -7.37
C THR A 95 2.63 9.73 -6.98
N ARG A 96 2.25 10.11 -5.75
CA ARG A 96 0.85 10.08 -5.31
C ARG A 96 -0.03 10.95 -6.20
N GLU A 97 0.41 12.18 -6.50
CA GLU A 97 -0.34 13.08 -7.37
C GLU A 97 -0.43 12.58 -8.80
N PHE A 98 0.67 12.05 -9.35
CA PHE A 98 0.69 11.40 -10.66
C PHE A 98 -0.34 10.28 -10.74
N VAL A 99 -0.35 9.36 -9.77
CA VAL A 99 -1.36 8.27 -9.69
C VAL A 99 -2.77 8.84 -9.59
N GLY A 100 -2.98 9.88 -8.78
CA GLY A 100 -4.28 10.53 -8.63
C GLY A 100 -4.80 11.15 -9.93
N ARG A 101 -3.90 11.71 -10.76
CA ARG A 101 -4.24 12.31 -12.06
C ARG A 101 -4.48 11.26 -13.15
N GLU A 102 -3.65 10.21 -13.21
CA GLU A 102 -3.70 9.20 -14.29
C GLU A 102 -4.68 8.06 -14.02
N ALA A 103 -4.75 7.58 -12.77
CA ALA A 103 -5.60 6.44 -12.38
C ALA A 103 -6.84 6.88 -11.58
N GLY A 104 -6.82 8.08 -10.99
CA GLY A 104 -7.90 8.63 -10.18
C GLY A 104 -7.59 8.63 -8.68
N ALA A 105 -8.22 9.57 -7.96
CA ALA A 105 -7.98 9.80 -6.53
C ALA A 105 -8.22 8.55 -5.65
N PHE A 106 -9.12 7.66 -6.07
CA PHE A 106 -9.40 6.39 -5.41
C PHE A 106 -8.14 5.55 -5.14
N PHE A 107 -7.16 5.57 -6.04
CA PHE A 107 -5.90 4.82 -5.90
C PHE A 107 -4.88 5.49 -4.98
N THR A 108 -5.17 6.70 -4.49
CA THR A 108 -4.31 7.47 -3.59
C THR A 108 -4.81 7.51 -2.16
N GLU A 109 -6.05 7.09 -1.94
CA GLU A 109 -6.70 7.08 -0.64
C GLU A 109 -6.67 5.67 -0.06
N SER A 110 -6.44 5.57 1.26
CA SER A 110 -6.58 4.29 1.93
C SER A 110 -8.07 3.99 2.11
N PRO A 111 -8.59 2.86 1.63
CA PRO A 111 -9.97 2.50 1.87
C PRO A 111 -10.23 2.33 3.38
N PRO A 112 -11.45 2.61 3.86
CA PRO A 112 -11.82 2.31 5.22
C PRO A 112 -11.72 0.80 5.48
N PHE A 113 -11.41 0.42 6.72
CA PHE A 113 -11.43 -0.97 7.14
C PHE A 113 -12.86 -1.51 7.11
N ASP A 114 -13.12 -2.53 6.30
CA ASP A 114 -14.43 -3.17 6.17
C ASP A 114 -14.33 -4.69 6.39
N LEU A 115 -14.49 -5.10 7.65
CA LEU A 115 -14.47 -6.52 8.01
C LEU A 115 -15.70 -7.27 7.49
N LYS A 116 -16.85 -6.60 7.40
CA LYS A 116 -18.11 -7.23 6.94
C LYS A 116 -18.06 -7.49 5.43
N GLY A 117 -17.49 -6.59 4.65
CA GLY A 117 -17.19 -6.81 3.23
C GLY A 117 -16.26 -7.99 3.05
N CYS A 118 -15.14 -8.05 3.79
CA CYS A 118 -14.21 -9.19 3.75
C CYS A 118 -14.91 -10.52 4.05
N TYR A 119 -15.80 -10.55 5.05
CA TYR A 119 -16.60 -11.72 5.36
C TYR A 119 -17.56 -12.09 4.23
N SER A 120 -18.24 -11.10 3.64
CA SER A 120 -19.22 -11.33 2.57
C SER A 120 -18.57 -11.87 1.29
N ASP A 121 -17.34 -11.45 1.02
CA ASP A 121 -16.53 -11.92 -0.12
C ASP A 121 -15.84 -13.27 0.16
N SER A 122 -15.95 -13.80 1.37
CA SER A 122 -15.30 -15.05 1.77
C SER A 122 -16.19 -16.29 1.56
N ALA A 123 -15.54 -17.44 1.41
CA ALA A 123 -16.17 -18.75 1.32
C ALA A 123 -15.73 -19.66 2.49
N PRO A 124 -16.43 -20.78 2.76
CA PRO A 124 -16.08 -21.68 3.86
C PRO A 124 -14.67 -22.27 3.79
N ASP A 125 -14.15 -22.48 2.59
CA ASP A 125 -12.83 -23.02 2.30
C ASP A 125 -11.74 -21.94 2.14
N ILE A 126 -12.13 -20.66 2.18
CA ILE A 126 -11.24 -19.51 2.04
C ILE A 126 -10.96 -18.91 3.42
N PRO A 127 -9.75 -19.08 3.98
CA PRO A 127 -9.43 -18.49 5.28
C PRO A 127 -9.32 -16.97 5.20
N LEU A 128 -9.79 -16.29 6.24
CA LEU A 128 -9.58 -14.86 6.45
C LEU A 128 -8.39 -14.65 7.38
N ILE A 129 -7.40 -13.87 6.93
CA ILE A 129 -6.08 -13.76 7.57
C ILE A 129 -5.85 -12.32 7.99
N PHE A 130 -5.89 -12.06 9.28
CA PHE A 130 -5.44 -10.82 9.86
C PHE A 130 -3.93 -10.79 9.97
N VAL A 131 -3.31 -9.88 9.22
CA VAL A 131 -1.89 -9.56 9.34
C VAL A 131 -1.77 -8.37 10.31
N LEU A 132 -1.31 -8.68 11.53
CA LEU A 132 -1.29 -7.73 12.65
C LEU A 132 0.06 -7.03 12.76
N SER A 133 0.01 -5.74 13.07
CA SER A 133 1.17 -5.00 13.59
C SER A 133 1.37 -5.33 15.07
N PRO A 134 2.59 -5.19 15.62
CA PRO A 134 2.82 -5.40 17.05
C PRO A 134 1.87 -4.58 17.93
N GLY A 135 1.20 -5.23 18.87
CA GLY A 135 0.24 -4.59 19.79
C GLY A 135 -1.16 -4.33 19.21
N ALA A 136 -1.42 -4.67 17.95
CA ALA A 136 -2.76 -4.62 17.38
C ALA A 136 -3.57 -5.86 17.79
N ASP A 137 -4.82 -5.65 18.19
CA ASP A 137 -5.81 -6.71 18.43
C ASP A 137 -7.06 -6.42 17.58
N ILE A 138 -7.61 -7.47 16.99
CA ILE A 138 -8.81 -7.43 16.13
C ILE A 138 -9.98 -8.22 16.74
N THR A 139 -9.80 -8.74 17.94
CA THR A 139 -10.75 -9.64 18.59
C THR A 139 -12.11 -8.97 18.77
N ASP A 140 -12.15 -7.70 19.18
CA ASP A 140 -13.40 -6.96 19.35
C ASP A 140 -14.17 -6.81 18.02
N TYR A 141 -13.49 -6.47 16.92
CA TYR A 141 -14.12 -6.41 15.60
C TYR A 141 -14.70 -7.76 15.18
N LEU A 142 -13.99 -8.86 15.46
CA LEU A 142 -14.44 -10.20 15.14
C LEU A 142 -15.62 -10.63 16.01
N LEU A 143 -15.62 -10.29 17.31
CA LEU A 143 -16.73 -10.55 18.22
C LEU A 143 -18.00 -9.79 17.82
N GLU A 144 -17.87 -8.51 17.44
CA GLU A 144 -18.97 -7.70 16.94
C GLU A 144 -19.54 -8.28 15.65
N LEU A 145 -18.68 -8.64 14.69
CA LEU A 145 -19.12 -9.30 13.46
C LEU A 145 -19.82 -10.62 13.76
N ALA A 146 -19.23 -11.48 14.61
CA ALA A 146 -19.83 -12.77 14.96
C ALA A 146 -21.22 -12.59 15.58
N LYS A 147 -21.40 -11.60 16.46
CA LYS A 147 -22.71 -11.25 17.00
C LYS A 147 -23.71 -10.85 15.92
N ASN A 148 -23.30 -10.03 14.96
CA ASN A 148 -24.16 -9.60 13.86
C ASN A 148 -24.54 -10.75 12.91
N GLU A 149 -23.67 -11.76 12.75
CA GLU A 149 -23.92 -12.95 11.93
C GLU A 149 -24.54 -14.13 12.71
N GLY A 150 -24.96 -13.93 13.97
CA GLY A 150 -25.54 -15.00 14.79
C GLY A 150 -24.58 -16.14 15.15
N LYS A 151 -23.29 -15.79 15.28
CA LYS A 151 -22.16 -16.66 15.65
C LYS A 151 -21.57 -16.27 17.01
N ASP A 152 -22.31 -15.54 17.82
CA ASP A 152 -21.91 -15.19 19.19
C ASP A 152 -21.89 -16.40 20.12
N GLY A 153 -21.29 -16.20 21.30
CA GLY A 153 -21.18 -17.21 22.34
C GLY A 153 -20.53 -18.49 21.83
N PRO A 154 -21.23 -19.64 21.79
CA PRO A 154 -20.65 -20.90 21.34
C PRO A 154 -20.34 -20.94 19.84
N GLY A 155 -20.92 -20.06 19.02
CA GLY A 155 -20.76 -20.08 17.56
C GLY A 155 -19.41 -19.58 17.04
N LEU A 156 -18.58 -18.98 17.90
CA LEU A 156 -17.22 -18.56 17.60
C LEU A 156 -16.25 -19.18 18.62
N LYS A 157 -15.29 -19.96 18.13
CA LYS A 157 -14.23 -20.57 18.94
C LYS A 157 -12.91 -19.86 18.69
N ILE A 158 -12.37 -19.18 19.70
CA ILE A 158 -11.08 -18.50 19.62
C ILE A 158 -10.03 -19.33 20.38
N ILE A 159 -8.90 -19.62 19.73
CA ILE A 159 -7.79 -20.37 20.32
C ILE A 159 -6.47 -19.70 19.97
N SER A 160 -5.67 -19.38 20.98
CA SER A 160 -4.29 -18.91 20.79
C SER A 160 -3.35 -20.07 20.54
N LEU A 161 -2.70 -20.08 19.38
CA LEU A 161 -1.75 -21.10 19.02
C LEU A 161 -0.43 -20.93 19.78
N GLY A 162 -0.02 -22.02 20.40
CA GLY A 162 1.24 -22.17 21.12
C GLY A 162 1.63 -23.64 21.16
N GLN A 163 2.56 -24.01 22.05
CA GLN A 163 2.99 -25.40 22.17
C GLN A 163 1.81 -26.31 22.55
N GLY A 164 1.57 -27.36 21.76
CA GLY A 164 0.54 -28.37 22.03
C GLY A 164 -0.89 -27.99 21.63
N GLN A 165 -1.14 -26.79 21.09
CA GLN A 165 -2.50 -26.35 20.72
C GLN A 165 -2.97 -26.85 19.34
N GLY A 166 -2.05 -27.34 18.50
CA GLY A 166 -2.36 -27.84 17.16
C GLY A 166 -3.49 -28.88 17.14
N PRO A 167 -3.40 -30.00 17.89
CA PRO A 167 -4.47 -31.00 17.91
C PRO A 167 -5.83 -30.47 18.36
N ILE A 168 -5.87 -29.49 19.26
CA ILE A 168 -7.11 -28.85 19.72
C ILE A 168 -7.70 -28.01 18.59
N ALA A 169 -6.88 -27.23 17.88
CA ALA A 169 -7.29 -26.47 16.71
C ALA A 169 -7.84 -27.40 15.61
N GLU A 170 -7.20 -28.54 15.35
CA GLU A 170 -7.69 -29.54 14.38
C GLU A 170 -9.08 -30.08 14.74
N ALA A 171 -9.31 -30.42 16.01
CA ALA A 171 -10.60 -30.90 16.48
C ALA A 171 -11.69 -29.83 16.37
N LEU A 172 -11.39 -28.58 16.77
CA LEU A 172 -12.31 -27.45 16.65
C LEU A 172 -12.68 -27.19 15.19
N MET A 173 -11.70 -27.16 14.28
CA MET A 173 -11.94 -26.99 12.85
C MET A 173 -12.80 -28.11 12.27
N LYS A 174 -12.55 -29.36 12.68
CA LYS A 174 -13.35 -30.50 12.21
C LYS A 174 -14.82 -30.33 12.60
N THR A 175 -15.09 -30.09 13.89
CA THR A 175 -16.47 -29.90 14.37
C THR A 175 -17.13 -28.68 13.73
N ALA A 176 -16.42 -27.56 13.66
CA ALA A 176 -16.96 -26.32 13.11
C ALA A 176 -17.32 -26.41 11.62
N ARG A 177 -16.61 -27.25 10.85
CA ARG A 177 -16.96 -27.53 9.45
C ARG A 177 -18.30 -28.26 9.30
N GLU A 178 -18.69 -29.05 10.31
CA GLU A 178 -19.98 -29.77 10.33
C GLU A 178 -21.11 -28.87 10.87
N THR A 179 -20.83 -28.07 11.91
CA THR A 179 -21.83 -27.22 12.58
C THR A 179 -22.03 -25.85 11.93
N GLY A 180 -21.06 -25.39 11.12
CA GLY A 180 -21.04 -24.04 10.58
C GLY A 180 -20.52 -22.98 11.55
N ASP A 181 -19.92 -23.39 12.67
CA ASP A 181 -19.31 -22.46 13.63
C ASP A 181 -18.07 -21.78 13.04
N TRP A 182 -17.62 -20.71 13.67
CA TRP A 182 -16.39 -20.03 13.30
C TRP A 182 -15.24 -20.46 14.20
N VAL A 183 -14.05 -20.54 13.63
CA VAL A 183 -12.82 -20.80 14.38
C VAL A 183 -11.84 -19.68 14.11
N CYS A 184 -11.31 -19.07 15.18
CA CYS A 184 -10.25 -18.09 15.13
C CYS A 184 -8.98 -18.66 15.75
N LEU A 185 -7.97 -18.90 14.91
CA LEU A 185 -6.63 -19.31 15.33
C LEU A 185 -5.76 -18.08 15.50
N GLN A 186 -5.47 -17.71 16.74
CA GLN A 186 -4.64 -16.56 17.04
C GLN A 186 -3.17 -16.92 17.06
N ASN A 187 -2.32 -15.94 16.79
CA ASN A 187 -0.86 -16.04 16.91
C ASN A 187 -0.23 -17.16 16.07
N CYS A 188 -0.71 -17.37 14.85
CA CYS A 188 -0.24 -18.43 13.95
C CYS A 188 1.28 -18.44 13.74
N HIS A 189 1.92 -17.27 13.66
CA HIS A 189 3.37 -17.12 13.61
C HIS A 189 4.15 -17.78 14.76
N LEU A 190 3.53 -18.06 15.90
CA LEU A 190 4.17 -18.75 17.03
C LEU A 190 4.16 -20.28 16.88
N ALA A 191 3.25 -20.84 16.08
CA ALA A 191 3.07 -22.27 15.90
C ALA A 191 3.59 -22.77 14.54
N VAL A 192 4.77 -22.29 14.12
CA VAL A 192 5.36 -22.54 12.80
C VAL A 192 5.40 -24.04 12.43
N SER A 193 5.76 -24.91 13.37
CA SER A 193 5.85 -26.36 13.13
C SER A 193 4.50 -26.99 12.76
N TRP A 194 3.39 -26.37 13.18
CA TRP A 194 2.03 -26.85 12.89
C TRP A 194 1.43 -26.19 11.64
N LEU A 195 1.95 -25.06 11.16
CA LEU A 195 1.37 -24.38 9.99
C LEU A 195 1.41 -25.23 8.71
N GLY A 196 2.43 -26.07 8.53
CA GLY A 196 2.45 -27.03 7.41
C GLY A 196 1.35 -28.11 7.51
N LYS A 197 0.94 -28.45 8.73
CA LYS A 197 -0.21 -29.35 8.95
C LYS A 197 -1.52 -28.63 8.66
N LEU A 198 -1.65 -27.36 9.08
CA LEU A 198 -2.79 -26.52 8.73
C LEU A 198 -2.97 -26.41 7.21
N GLU A 199 -1.89 -26.18 6.47
CA GLU A 199 -1.91 -26.15 5.00
C GLU A 199 -2.50 -27.44 4.41
N GLN A 200 -2.01 -28.61 4.83
CA GLN A 200 -2.54 -29.90 4.38
C GLN A 200 -4.01 -30.09 4.74
N LEU A 201 -4.47 -29.59 5.88
CA LEU A 201 -5.86 -29.69 6.32
C LEU A 201 -6.79 -28.76 5.53
N LEU A 202 -6.29 -27.64 5.05
CA LEU A 202 -7.03 -26.71 4.18
C LEU A 202 -7.12 -27.25 2.76
N GLU A 203 -6.04 -27.82 2.23
CA GLU A 203 -6.05 -28.42 0.90
C GLU A 203 -7.03 -29.60 0.83
N LYS A 204 -6.97 -30.50 1.82
CA LYS A 204 -7.91 -31.63 1.91
C LYS A 204 -9.35 -31.21 2.09
N SER A 205 -9.62 -30.06 2.73
CA SER A 205 -11.00 -29.63 2.94
C SER A 205 -11.72 -29.21 1.66
N LYS A 206 -11.00 -28.86 0.58
CA LYS A 206 -11.61 -28.53 -0.71
C LYS A 206 -12.40 -29.68 -1.33
N GLU A 207 -12.10 -30.91 -0.93
CA GLU A 207 -12.76 -32.14 -1.42
C GLU A 207 -13.89 -32.61 -0.49
N LEU A 208 -14.12 -31.92 0.62
CA LEU A 208 -15.11 -32.28 1.62
C LEU A 208 -16.36 -31.40 1.50
N ASP A 209 -17.50 -31.93 1.92
CA ASP A 209 -18.68 -31.11 2.17
C ASP A 209 -18.43 -30.25 3.42
N ILE A 210 -18.44 -28.92 3.25
CA ILE A 210 -18.20 -27.95 4.32
C ILE A 210 -19.49 -27.16 4.52
N HIS A 211 -19.91 -27.01 5.78
CA HIS A 211 -21.07 -26.19 6.11
C HIS A 211 -20.92 -24.76 5.56
N PRO A 212 -21.90 -24.22 4.80
CA PRO A 212 -21.78 -22.94 4.09
C PRO A 212 -21.50 -21.71 4.98
N GLN A 213 -21.83 -21.80 6.27
CA GLN A 213 -21.59 -20.73 7.25
C GLN A 213 -20.26 -20.84 8.01
N PHE A 214 -19.53 -21.96 7.88
CA PHE A 214 -18.22 -22.12 8.52
C PHE A 214 -17.28 -21.03 8.02
N ARG A 215 -16.46 -20.46 8.92
CA ARG A 215 -15.35 -19.58 8.55
C ARG A 215 -14.15 -19.85 9.43
N LEU A 216 -12.97 -19.84 8.80
CA LEU A 216 -11.69 -19.90 9.48
C LEU A 216 -11.03 -18.52 9.47
N TRP A 217 -10.77 -18.00 10.66
CA TRP A 217 -10.06 -16.77 10.90
C TRP A 217 -8.66 -17.09 11.43
N LEU A 218 -7.64 -16.45 10.87
CA LEU A 218 -6.24 -16.60 11.27
C LEU A 218 -5.70 -15.24 11.69
N THR A 219 -5.01 -15.15 12.82
CA THR A 219 -4.26 -13.93 13.18
C THR A 219 -2.78 -14.22 13.24
N SER A 220 -1.99 -13.34 12.63
CA SER A 220 -0.53 -13.51 12.59
C SER A 220 0.19 -12.18 12.43
N MET A 221 1.36 -12.05 13.06
CA MET A 221 2.36 -11.09 12.60
C MET A 221 2.98 -11.58 11.28
N PRO A 222 3.55 -10.68 10.45
CA PRO A 222 4.32 -11.05 9.28
C PRO A 222 5.42 -12.07 9.63
N SER A 223 5.48 -13.17 8.87
CA SER A 223 6.48 -14.23 9.09
C SER A 223 6.84 -14.91 7.77
N ALA A 224 8.13 -15.00 7.48
CA ALA A 224 8.65 -15.72 6.32
C ALA A 224 8.39 -17.24 6.37
N LYS A 225 8.00 -17.76 7.54
CA LYS A 225 7.69 -19.18 7.73
C LYS A 225 6.19 -19.48 7.62
N PHE A 226 5.35 -18.46 7.41
CA PHE A 226 3.93 -18.68 7.19
C PHE A 226 3.72 -19.32 5.80
N PRO A 227 2.92 -20.39 5.68
CA PRO A 227 2.75 -21.09 4.42
C PRO A 227 2.20 -20.21 3.31
N VAL A 228 2.96 -20.11 2.21
CA VAL A 228 2.57 -19.33 1.02
C VAL A 228 1.23 -19.79 0.45
N PRO A 229 0.89 -21.10 0.37
CA PRO A 229 -0.39 -21.52 -0.18
C PRO A 229 -1.60 -21.02 0.62
N ILE A 230 -1.48 -20.91 1.95
CA ILE A 230 -2.53 -20.34 2.80
C ILE A 230 -2.70 -18.84 2.49
N LEU A 231 -1.60 -18.10 2.27
CA LEU A 231 -1.66 -16.68 1.91
C LEU A 231 -2.20 -16.44 0.50
N GLN A 232 -1.88 -17.33 -0.45
CA GLN A 232 -2.37 -17.22 -1.82
C GLN A 232 -3.88 -17.47 -1.89
N ASN A 233 -4.37 -18.48 -1.18
CA ASN A 233 -5.78 -18.88 -1.19
C ASN A 233 -6.65 -18.08 -0.21
N GLY A 234 -6.07 -17.41 0.79
CA GLY A 234 -6.80 -16.64 1.80
C GLY A 234 -7.05 -15.18 1.45
N ILE A 235 -8.02 -14.58 2.14
CA ILE A 235 -8.25 -13.12 2.13
C ILE A 235 -7.33 -12.48 3.18
N LYS A 236 -6.48 -11.55 2.76
CA LYS A 236 -5.54 -10.86 3.66
C LYS A 236 -6.16 -9.55 4.11
N ILE A 237 -6.20 -9.34 5.42
CA ILE A 237 -6.78 -8.17 6.05
C ILE A 237 -5.69 -7.51 6.90
N THR A 238 -5.41 -6.24 6.62
CA THR A 238 -4.52 -5.41 7.44
C THR A 238 -5.34 -4.33 8.13
N ASN A 239 -5.15 -4.16 9.43
CA ASN A 239 -5.67 -3.02 10.18
C ASN A 239 -4.48 -2.14 10.57
N GLU A 240 -3.90 -1.45 9.60
CA GLU A 240 -2.88 -0.44 9.87
C GLU A 240 -3.56 0.85 10.37
N PRO A 241 -3.00 1.53 11.38
CA PRO A 241 -3.48 2.85 11.77
C PRO A 241 -3.47 3.79 10.54
N PRO A 242 -4.55 4.56 10.32
CA PRO A 242 -4.59 5.46 9.19
C PRO A 242 -3.43 6.46 9.24
N LYS A 243 -2.73 6.65 8.12
CA LYS A 243 -1.62 7.59 8.05
C LYS A 243 -2.15 9.03 7.92
N GLY A 244 -1.94 9.83 8.95
CA GLY A 244 -2.21 11.28 8.96
C GLY A 244 -3.30 11.70 9.95
N MET A 245 -3.20 12.94 10.45
CA MET A 245 -4.09 13.45 11.52
C MET A 245 -5.57 13.37 11.17
N ARG A 246 -5.96 13.74 9.94
CA ARG A 246 -7.36 13.71 9.50
C ARG A 246 -7.95 12.29 9.55
N ALA A 247 -7.20 11.31 9.08
CA ALA A 247 -7.66 9.93 9.02
C ALA A 247 -7.65 9.27 10.42
N ASN A 248 -6.69 9.64 11.28
CA ASN A 248 -6.72 9.31 12.71
C ASN A 248 -7.94 9.89 13.42
N LEU A 249 -8.25 11.18 13.21
CA LEU A 249 -9.44 11.81 13.77
C LEU A 249 -10.72 11.12 13.26
N GLY A 250 -10.79 10.84 11.96
CA GLY A 250 -11.92 10.12 11.36
C GLY A 250 -12.16 8.76 12.02
N ARG A 251 -11.08 7.98 12.26
CA ARG A 251 -11.16 6.72 13.01
C ARG A 251 -11.62 6.95 14.45
N THR A 252 -11.05 7.90 15.17
CA THR A 252 -11.48 8.22 16.54
C THR A 252 -12.97 8.59 16.61
N PHE A 253 -13.48 9.40 15.67
CA PHE A 253 -14.90 9.74 15.63
C PHE A 253 -15.81 8.53 15.34
N LEU A 254 -15.35 7.57 14.53
CA LEU A 254 -16.09 6.33 14.27
C LEU A 254 -16.05 5.35 15.45
N ASP A 255 -14.93 5.32 16.16
CA ASP A 255 -14.74 4.48 17.36
C ASP A 255 -15.50 5.07 18.58
N MET A 256 -15.77 6.38 18.59
CA MET A 256 -16.69 7.04 19.52
C MET A 256 -18.15 6.74 19.13
N LYS A 257 -18.58 5.48 19.32
CA LYS A 257 -20.01 5.18 19.47
C LYS A 257 -20.38 5.34 20.94
N ASP A 258 -21.45 6.11 21.19
CA ASP A 258 -22.03 6.42 22.51
C ASP A 258 -22.21 5.19 23.43
#